data_AF-A0A535RWL6-F1
#
_entry.id   AF-A0A535RWL6-F1
#
_cell.length_a   1.000
_cell.length_b   1.000
_cell.length_c   1.000
_cell.angle_alpha   90.00
_cell.angle_beta   90.00
_cell.angle_gamma   90.00
#
_symmetry.space_group_name_H-M   'P 1'
#
loop_
_entity.id
_entity.type
_entity.pdbx_description
1 polymer ?
#
loop_
_entity_poly.entity_id
_entity_poly.type
_entity_poly.pdbx_seq_one_letter_code
_entity_poly.pdbx_strand_id
1 'polypeptide(L)'
;MTLVSGGGLHDAHAVVRVEAYPQGSGAFAIFVKLSRLEGNTHGGIWEIVAVQGDRMSLTAPVNGALLTSPTTVKGSAPLFEAEA
;
A
#
# COMPACT_ATOMS: atom_id res chain seq x y z
N MET A 1 -8.21 -9.90 -4.74
CA MET A 1 -7.94 -8.46 -4.92
C MET A 1 -9.02 -7.89 -5.83
N THR A 2 -9.50 -6.69 -5.51
CA THR A 2 -10.55 -6.01 -6.28
C THR A 2 -10.17 -4.56 -6.50
N LEU A 3 -10.27 -4.07 -7.73
CA LEU A 3 -10.14 -2.64 -8.04
C LEU A 3 -11.37 -1.90 -7.52
N VAL A 4 -11.17 -0.96 -6.61
CA VAL A 4 -12.25 -0.19 -5.98
C VAL A 4 -12.53 1.07 -6.78
N SER A 5 -11.49 1.75 -7.25
CA SER A 5 -11.60 2.98 -8.04
C SER A 5 -10.33 3.28 -8.83
N GLY A 6 -10.46 4.03 -9.94
CA GLY A 6 -9.35 4.49 -10.77
C GLY A 6 -8.67 3.33 -11.51
N GLY A 7 -7.35 3.45 -11.74
CA GLY A 7 -6.54 2.38 -12.33
C GLY A 7 -6.65 2.22 -13.85
N GLY A 8 -7.43 3.06 -14.53
CA GLY A 8 -7.50 3.13 -15.98
C GLY A 8 -6.22 3.67 -16.62
N LEU A 9 -6.18 3.64 -17.96
CA LEU A 9 -5.01 4.09 -18.74
C LEU A 9 -4.62 5.53 -18.37
N HIS A 10 -5.60 6.41 -18.18
CA HIS A 10 -5.42 7.84 -17.93
C HIS A 10 -5.59 8.27 -16.47
N ASP A 11 -5.78 7.31 -15.57
CA ASP A 11 -5.92 7.63 -14.15
C ASP A 11 -4.54 7.82 -13.51
N ALA A 12 -4.42 8.88 -12.72
CA ALA A 12 -3.24 9.13 -11.89
C ALA A 12 -3.28 8.38 -10.55
N HIS A 13 -4.46 7.92 -10.13
CA HIS A 13 -4.70 7.28 -8.85
C HIS A 13 -5.51 6.00 -9.00
N ALA A 14 -5.28 5.06 -8.08
CA ALA A 14 -6.09 3.85 -7.96
C ALA A 14 -6.26 3.48 -6.49
N VAL A 15 -7.38 2.84 -6.17
CA VAL A 15 -7.59 2.19 -4.87
C VAL A 15 -7.93 0.74 -5.14
N VAL A 16 -7.22 -0.17 -4.48
CA VAL A 16 -7.45 -1.60 -4.57
C VAL A 16 -7.72 -2.15 -3.18
N ARG A 17 -8.67 -3.07 -3.10
CA ARG A 17 -8.97 -3.82 -1.88
C ARG A 17 -8.32 -5.19 -2.00
N VAL A 18 -7.44 -5.50 -1.05
CA VAL A 18 -6.76 -6.79 -0.94
C VAL A 18 -7.36 -7.51 0.26
N GLU A 19 -7.88 -8.70 0.02
CA GLU A 19 -8.38 -9.57 1.09
C GLU A 19 -7.35 -10.67 1.34
N ALA A 20 -7.13 -10.97 2.61
CA ALA A 20 -6.33 -12.09 3.05
C ALA A 20 -7.13 -12.94 4.05
N TYR A 21 -6.90 -14.24 3.98
CA TYR A 21 -7.53 -15.25 4.83
C TYR A 21 -6.45 -16.05 5.55
N PRO A 22 -5.68 -15.43 6.44
CA PRO A 22 -4.75 -16.16 7.29
C PRO A 22 -5.47 -17.25 8.07
N GLN A 23 -4.86 -18.43 8.13
CA GLN A 23 -5.36 -19.55 8.91
C GLN A 23 -5.53 -19.10 10.38
N GLY A 24 -6.73 -19.32 10.94
CA GLY A 24 -7.00 -19.11 12.36
C GLY A 24 -7.28 -17.67 12.83
N SER A 25 -7.25 -16.64 11.98
CA SER A 25 -7.45 -15.24 12.39
C SER A 25 -8.62 -14.50 11.71
N GLY A 26 -9.37 -15.23 10.86
CA GLY A 26 -10.50 -14.70 10.11
C GLY A 26 -10.08 -13.86 8.90
N ALA A 27 -11.04 -13.56 8.03
CA ALA A 27 -10.81 -12.70 6.88
C ALA A 27 -10.46 -11.27 7.35
N PHE A 28 -9.45 -10.66 6.73
CA PHE A 28 -9.23 -9.23 6.85
C PHE A 28 -8.93 -8.62 5.49
N ALA A 29 -9.20 -7.32 5.36
CA ALA A 29 -8.96 -6.59 4.14
C ALA A 29 -8.13 -5.33 4.40
N ILE A 30 -7.29 -4.99 3.43
CA ILE A 30 -6.57 -3.73 3.39
C ILE A 30 -6.95 -2.98 2.11
N PHE A 31 -6.95 -1.66 2.21
CA PHE A 31 -7.06 -0.75 1.07
C PHE A 31 -5.66 -0.22 0.76
N VAL A 32 -5.23 -0.44 -0.47
CA VAL A 32 -3.96 0.07 -0.99
C VAL A 32 -4.28 1.19 -1.96
N LYS A 33 -3.76 2.39 -1.67
CA LYS A 33 -3.83 3.55 -2.56
C LYS A 33 -2.56 3.62 -3.37
N LEU A 34 -2.73 3.82 -4.67
CA LEU A 34 -1.63 3.93 -5.61
C LEU A 34 -1.66 5.28 -6.32
N SER A 35 -0.48 5.75 -6.72
CA SER A 35 -0.30 6.83 -7.68
C SER A 35 0.59 6.39 -8.83
N ARG A 36 0.44 7.00 -10.01
CA ARG A 36 1.45 6.86 -11.07
C ARG A 36 2.74 7.54 -10.61
N LEU A 37 3.87 6.88 -10.81
CA LEU A 37 5.19 7.49 -10.67
C LEU A 37 5.22 8.76 -11.53
N GLU A 38 5.55 9.89 -10.89
CA GLU A 38 5.59 11.23 -11.50
C GLU A 38 4.27 11.67 -12.16
N GLY A 39 3.15 11.05 -11.79
CA GLY A 39 1.85 11.33 -12.42
C GLY A 39 1.75 10.87 -13.87
N ASN A 40 2.60 9.93 -14.33
CA ASN A 40 2.60 9.46 -15.71
C ASN A 40 1.35 8.62 -16.06
N THR A 41 0.31 9.29 -16.57
CA THR A 41 -0.96 8.71 -17.02
C THR A 41 -0.93 8.16 -18.46
N HIS A 42 0.25 7.81 -18.98
CA HIS A 42 0.43 7.19 -20.31
C HIS A 42 0.93 5.74 -20.18
N GLY A 43 0.50 5.04 -19.12
CA GLY A 43 0.91 3.66 -18.86
C GLY A 43 2.20 3.51 -18.04
N GLY A 44 2.60 4.55 -17.28
CA GLY A 44 3.79 4.51 -16.41
C GLY A 44 3.71 3.53 -15.23
N ILE A 45 4.65 3.57 -14.30
CA ILE A 45 4.68 2.67 -13.14
C ILE A 45 3.65 3.14 -12.09
N TRP A 46 3.05 2.20 -11.37
CA TRP A 46 2.22 2.48 -10.19
C TRP A 46 3.03 2.29 -8.92
N GLU A 47 2.86 3.21 -7.97
CA GLU A 47 3.53 3.22 -6.67
C GLU A 47 2.49 3.17 -5.56
N ILE A 48 2.79 2.43 -4.49
CA ILE A 48 1.94 2.41 -3.30
C ILE A 48 2.25 3.64 -2.46
N VAL A 49 1.24 4.48 -2.21
CA VAL A 49 1.39 5.71 -1.43
C VAL A 49 0.67 5.67 -0.08
N ALA A 50 -0.27 4.75 0.10
CA ALA A 50 -0.86 4.48 1.40
C ALA A 50 -1.43 3.07 1.48
N VAL A 51 -1.41 2.51 2.69
CA VAL A 51 -2.10 1.26 3.03
C VAL A 51 -2.91 1.48 4.29
N GLN A 52 -4.16 1.05 4.31
CA GLN A 52 -5.06 1.16 5.46
C GLN A 52 -5.82 -0.14 5.69
N GLY A 53 -5.96 -0.54 6.96
CA GLY A 53 -6.81 -1.66 7.37
C GLY A 53 -6.99 -1.69 8.88
N ASP A 54 -8.10 -2.24 9.35
CA ASP A 54 -8.53 -2.12 10.76
C ASP A 54 -7.60 -2.84 11.76
N ARG A 55 -6.77 -3.76 11.26
CA ARG A 55 -5.80 -4.55 12.04
C ARG A 55 -4.38 -4.39 11.52
N MET A 56 -4.08 -3.27 10.88
CA MET A 56 -2.77 -2.99 10.30
C MET A 56 -2.26 -1.59 10.65
N SER A 57 -0.98 -1.48 10.97
CA SER A 57 -0.24 -0.21 11.00
C SER A 57 1.05 -0.34 10.20
N LEU A 58 1.46 0.72 9.50
CA LEU A 58 2.80 0.87 8.94
C LEU A 58 3.36 2.22 9.39
N THR A 59 4.64 2.26 9.74
CA THR A 59 5.36 3.52 9.92
C THR A 59 5.78 4.03 8.56
N ALA A 60 5.29 5.20 8.17
CA ALA A 60 5.81 5.93 7.03
C ALA A 60 6.79 7.00 7.52
N PRO A 61 7.87 7.30 6.78
CA PRO A 61 8.63 8.52 6.99
C PRO A 61 7.68 9.73 6.93
N VAL A 62 7.92 10.73 7.78
CA VAL A 62 7.14 11.97 7.73
C VAL A 62 7.38 12.69 6.40
N ASN A 63 6.38 13.45 5.93
CA ASN A 63 6.52 14.24 4.72
C ASN A 63 7.73 15.19 4.84
N GLY A 64 8.61 15.19 3.84
CA GLY A 64 9.83 15.98 3.82
C GLY A 64 11.02 15.37 4.56
N ALA A 65 10.89 14.15 5.11
CA ALA A 65 12.03 13.45 5.69
C ALA A 65 13.09 13.14 4.62
N LEU A 66 14.35 13.46 4.93
CA LEU A 66 15.48 12.96 4.15
C LEU A 66 15.65 11.48 4.43
N LEU A 67 15.48 10.65 3.40
CA LEU A 67 15.64 9.20 3.51
C LEU A 67 17.10 8.81 3.27
N THR A 68 17.68 8.05 4.20
CA THR A 68 18.97 7.38 3.99
C THR A 68 18.72 5.91 3.70
N SER A 69 19.45 5.35 2.74
CA SER A 69 19.36 3.93 2.40
C SER A 69 20.27 3.09 3.30
N PRO A 70 19.78 1.97 3.88
CA PRO A 70 18.39 1.48 3.84
C PRO A 70 17.47 2.24 4.82
N THR A 71 16.18 2.37 4.47
CA THR A 71 15.16 2.94 5.37
C THR A 71 14.33 1.81 5.98
N THR A 72 14.29 1.74 7.31
CA THR A 72 13.49 0.75 8.02
C THR A 72 12.01 1.13 8.02
N VAL A 73 11.16 0.23 7.53
CA VAL A 73 9.70 0.32 7.66
C VAL A 73 9.25 -0.68 8.72
N LYS A 74 8.55 -0.21 9.74
CA LYS A 74 7.95 -1.05 10.78
C LYS A 74 6.45 -1.15 10.55
N GLY A 75 5.86 -2.24 11.00
CA GLY A 75 4.43 -2.43 10.94
C GLY A 75 3.93 -3.37 12.00
N SER A 76 2.61 -3.45 12.11
CA SER A 76 1.92 -4.47 12.89
C SER A 76 0.71 -4.94 12.09
N ALA A 77 0.56 -6.26 11.98
CA ALA A 77 -0.62 -6.93 11.43
C ALA A 77 -0.50 -8.42 11.79
N PRO A 78 -1.60 -9.21 11.80
CA PRO A 78 -1.54 -10.65 12.00
C PRO A 78 -0.59 -11.41 11.05
N LEU A 79 -0.28 -10.81 9.90
CA LEU A 79 0.64 -11.31 8.88
C LEU A 79 1.77 -10.32 8.56
N PHE A 80 2.08 -9.37 9.46
CA PHE A 80 3.21 -8.48 9.20
C PHE A 80 4.52 -9.28 9.29
N GLU A 81 5.13 -9.51 8.13
CA GLU A 81 6.47 -10.07 8.02
C GLU A 81 7.43 -8.94 7.66
N ALA A 82 8.46 -8.75 8.49
CA ALA A 82 9.60 -7.91 8.20
C ALA A 82 10.88 -8.69 8.50
N GLU A 83 11.94 -8.37 7.78
CA GLU A 83 13.28 -8.85 8.11
C GLU A 83 13.68 -8.30 9.49
N ALA A 84 14.27 -9.15 10.33
CA ALA A 84 14.62 -8.82 11.72
C ALA A 84 15.78 -7.83 11.82
#